data_AF-A0A6I0E073-F1
#
_entry.id   AF-A0A6I0E073-F1
#
_cell.length_a   1.000
_cell.length_b   1.000
_cell.length_c   1.000
_cell.angle_alpha   90.00
_cell.angle_beta   90.00
_cell.angle_gamma   90.00
#
_symmetry.space_group_name_H-M   'P 1'
#
loop_
_entity.id
_entity.type
_entity.pdbx_description
1 polymer ?
#
loop_
_entity_poly.entity_id
_entity_poly.type
_entity_poly.pdbx_seq_one_letter_code
_entity_poly.pdbx_strand_id
1 'polypeptide(L)'
;MRRRFLLLAVVVAAFSLGTYAAETTVNTSEELKTAVDAAADGDVIVIGQADTELVQTTLSIAKKITIKAAPGLSKKPMLKLGILLKNGGSVHLDGLKFYYDADGSETHSDSKYGIQAVTEVAAIDFIRITNCEVSNLGRGLIRADNTTNIATIGEVTIDNV
;
A
#
# COMPACT_ATOMS: atom_id res chain seq x y z
N MET A 1 -19.73 67.10 12.51
CA MET A 1 -19.27 66.43 11.27
C MET A 1 -17.96 65.68 11.54
N ARG A 2 -17.71 64.60 10.78
CA ARG A 2 -16.59 63.61 10.85
C ARG A 2 -16.90 62.41 11.75
N ARG A 3 -17.68 61.42 11.28
CA ARG A 3 -17.36 60.28 10.39
C ARG A 3 -16.33 59.30 10.98
N ARG A 4 -16.85 58.12 11.37
CA ARG A 4 -16.37 56.72 11.13
C ARG A 4 -14.93 56.41 11.57
N PHE A 5 -14.66 55.31 12.27
CA PHE A 5 -14.59 53.98 11.67
C PHE A 5 -14.74 52.90 12.75
N LEU A 6 -15.71 52.00 12.54
CA LEU A 6 -15.83 50.72 13.24
C LEU A 6 -14.82 49.77 12.57
N LEU A 7 -13.79 49.32 13.28
CA LEU A 7 -12.93 48.24 12.82
C LEU A 7 -13.54 46.91 13.27
N LEU A 8 -14.24 46.24 12.35
CA LEU A 8 -14.68 44.86 12.50
C LEU A 8 -13.49 43.95 12.15
N ALA A 9 -12.78 43.46 13.16
CA ALA A 9 -11.75 42.45 12.97
C ALA A 9 -12.43 41.11 12.65
N VAL A 10 -12.53 40.77 11.37
CA VAL A 10 -12.88 39.43 10.92
C VAL A 10 -11.64 38.55 11.11
N VAL A 11 -11.59 37.83 12.22
CA VAL A 11 -10.61 36.75 12.42
C VAL A 11 -11.09 35.56 11.59
N VAL A 12 -10.58 35.43 10.38
CA VAL A 12 -10.70 34.18 9.61
C VAL A 12 -9.74 33.19 10.26
N ALA A 13 -10.27 32.36 11.16
CA ALA A 13 -9.58 31.16 11.60
C ALA A 13 -9.51 30.20 10.41
N ALA A 14 -8.40 30.22 9.69
CA ALA A 14 -8.05 29.17 8.76
C ALA A 14 -7.84 27.90 9.58
N PHE A 15 -8.88 27.08 9.72
CA PHE A 15 -8.73 25.71 10.17
C PHE A 15 -7.86 25.01 9.11
N SER A 16 -6.58 24.83 9.42
CA SER A 16 -5.75 23.84 8.75
C SER A 16 -6.39 22.49 9.01
N LEU A 17 -7.23 22.02 8.08
CA LEU A 17 -7.68 20.64 8.04
C LEU A 17 -6.43 19.80 7.84
N GLY A 18 -5.81 19.37 8.94
CA GLY A 18 -4.88 18.26 8.89
C GLY A 18 -5.67 17.08 8.33
N THR A 19 -5.37 16.70 7.09
CA THR A 19 -5.87 15.46 6.51
C THR A 19 -5.25 14.34 7.32
N TYR A 20 -5.98 13.83 8.30
CA TYR A 20 -5.62 12.60 8.97
C TYR A 20 -5.61 11.47 7.94
N ALA A 21 -4.65 10.56 8.05
CA ALA A 21 -4.64 9.33 7.26
C ALA A 21 -6.01 8.64 7.40
N ALA A 22 -6.68 8.42 6.26
CA ALA A 22 -7.97 7.75 6.25
C ALA A 22 -7.77 6.23 6.40
N GLU A 23 -8.71 5.58 7.08
CA GLU A 23 -8.78 4.13 7.14
C GLU A 23 -9.99 3.64 6.32
N THR A 24 -9.76 2.80 5.32
CA THR A 24 -10.80 2.25 4.44
C THR A 24 -10.83 0.73 4.58
N THR A 25 -11.98 0.17 4.97
CA THR A 25 -12.16 -1.29 5.02
C THR A 25 -12.60 -1.84 3.67
N VAL A 26 -11.98 -2.94 3.23
CA VAL A 26 -12.27 -3.65 1.99
C VAL A 26 -12.43 -5.15 2.25
N ASN A 27 -13.25 -5.81 1.45
CA ASN A 27 -13.58 -7.23 1.56
C ASN A 27 -13.53 -7.96 0.20
N THR A 28 -13.45 -7.23 -0.90
CA THR A 28 -13.39 -7.80 -2.25
C THR A 28 -12.17 -7.28 -3.02
N SER A 29 -11.78 -7.99 -4.09
CA SER A 29 -10.70 -7.54 -4.98
C SER A 29 -11.00 -6.18 -5.60
N GLU A 30 -12.25 -5.93 -5.99
CA GLU A 30 -12.66 -4.66 -6.60
C GLU A 30 -12.58 -3.51 -5.61
N GLU A 31 -13.02 -3.73 -4.37
CA GLU A 31 -12.89 -2.76 -3.29
C GLU A 31 -11.42 -2.46 -2.98
N LEU A 32 -10.57 -3.49 -2.90
CA LEU A 32 -9.13 -3.32 -2.70
C LEU A 32 -8.52 -2.44 -3.80
N LYS A 33 -8.80 -2.75 -5.06
CA LYS A 33 -8.28 -1.95 -6.18
C LYS A 33 -8.79 -0.51 -6.11
N THR A 34 -10.08 -0.32 -5.86
CA THR A 34 -10.70 1.01 -5.77
C THR A 34 -10.11 1.82 -4.61
N ALA A 35 -9.94 1.21 -3.45
CA ALA A 35 -9.33 1.85 -2.28
C ALA A 35 -7.86 2.19 -2.53
N VAL A 36 -7.08 1.28 -3.13
CA VAL A 36 -5.69 1.56 -3.51
C VAL A 36 -5.64 2.70 -4.51
N ASP A 37 -6.50 2.74 -5.53
CA ASP A 37 -6.50 3.83 -6.52
C ASP A 37 -6.84 5.18 -5.89
N ALA A 38 -7.83 5.23 -4.99
CA ALA A 38 -8.31 6.44 -4.34
C ALA A 38 -7.47 6.92 -3.14
N ALA A 39 -6.63 6.07 -2.56
CA ALA A 39 -5.85 6.38 -1.36
C ALA A 39 -4.90 7.58 -1.56
N ALA A 40 -4.85 8.43 -0.53
CA ALA A 40 -3.87 9.50 -0.35
C ALA A 40 -2.62 8.98 0.38
N ASP A 41 -1.57 9.81 0.41
CA ASP A 41 -0.37 9.52 1.20
C ASP A 41 -0.70 9.39 2.69
N GLY A 42 -0.27 8.29 3.28
CA GLY A 42 -0.48 7.92 4.67
C GLY A 42 -1.68 7.00 4.91
N ASP A 43 -2.58 6.81 3.93
CA ASP A 43 -3.82 6.07 4.13
C ASP A 43 -3.60 4.58 4.44
N VAL A 44 -4.58 4.02 5.15
CA VAL A 44 -4.61 2.63 5.60
C VAL A 44 -5.78 1.91 4.96
N ILE A 45 -5.50 0.79 4.30
CA ILE A 45 -6.50 -0.09 3.71
C ILE A 45 -6.56 -1.36 4.57
N VAL A 46 -7.74 -1.66 5.11
CA VAL A 46 -7.95 -2.76 6.04
C VAL A 46 -8.75 -3.86 5.38
N ILE A 47 -8.20 -5.07 5.33
CA ILE A 47 -8.93 -6.24 4.85
C ILE A 47 -9.78 -6.79 5.99
N GLY A 48 -11.10 -6.67 5.87
CA GLY A 48 -12.05 -6.89 6.96
C GLY A 48 -12.44 -8.34 7.22
N GLN A 49 -12.16 -9.24 6.29
CA GLN A 49 -12.59 -10.65 6.35
C GLN A 49 -11.40 -11.59 6.57
N ALA A 50 -11.56 -12.52 7.51
CA ALA A 50 -10.62 -13.63 7.69
C ALA A 50 -10.72 -14.61 6.51
N ASP A 51 -9.61 -15.27 6.17
CA ASP A 51 -9.57 -16.35 5.17
C ASP A 51 -10.10 -15.93 3.77
N THR A 52 -10.14 -14.63 3.47
CA THR A 52 -10.53 -14.12 2.16
C THR A 52 -9.31 -14.00 1.25
N GLU A 53 -9.44 -14.45 0.00
CA GLU A 53 -8.41 -14.31 -1.03
C GLU A 53 -8.78 -13.16 -1.97
N LEU A 54 -8.01 -12.06 -1.90
CA LEU A 54 -8.15 -10.93 -2.80
C LEU A 54 -7.15 -11.10 -3.95
N VAL A 55 -7.69 -11.49 -5.10
CA VAL A 55 -6.93 -11.74 -6.33
C VAL A 55 -6.88 -10.47 -7.17
N GLN A 56 -5.66 -10.05 -7.53
CA GLN A 56 -5.40 -8.98 -8.49
C GLN A 56 -4.21 -9.37 -9.36
N THR A 57 -4.24 -9.03 -10.65
CA THR A 57 -3.05 -9.25 -11.49
C THR A 57 -1.88 -8.43 -10.97
N THR A 58 -2.12 -7.16 -10.66
CA THR A 58 -1.10 -6.22 -10.16
C THR A 58 -1.74 -5.00 -9.50
N LEU A 59 -1.17 -4.50 -8.42
CA LEU A 59 -1.48 -3.19 -7.84
C LEU A 59 -0.37 -2.18 -8.15
N SER A 60 -0.73 -1.04 -8.73
CA SER A 60 0.20 0.07 -8.97
C SER A 60 0.08 1.11 -7.87
N ILE A 61 1.15 1.35 -7.12
CA ILE A 61 1.17 2.23 -5.95
C ILE A 61 2.13 3.39 -6.22
N ALA A 62 1.61 4.62 -6.21
CA ALA A 62 2.36 5.87 -6.40
C ALA A 62 2.30 6.80 -5.17
N LYS A 63 1.92 6.23 -4.02
CA LYS A 63 1.73 6.90 -2.72
C LYS A 63 2.27 6.01 -1.60
N LYS A 64 2.38 6.57 -0.40
CA LYS A 64 2.76 5.85 0.81
C LYS A 64 1.50 5.30 1.47
N ILE A 65 1.28 3.98 1.45
CA ILE A 65 0.08 3.39 2.04
C ILE A 65 0.40 2.16 2.89
N THR A 66 -0.54 1.82 3.78
CA THR A 66 -0.56 0.56 4.51
C THR A 66 -1.70 -0.31 4.01
N ILE A 67 -1.44 -1.59 3.76
CA ILE A 67 -2.47 -2.60 3.54
C ILE A 67 -2.34 -3.61 4.69
N LYS A 68 -3.36 -3.72 5.54
CA LYS A 68 -3.30 -4.55 6.74
C LYS A 68 -4.52 -5.44 6.93
N ALA A 69 -4.37 -6.53 7.67
CA ALA A 69 -5.51 -7.28 8.18
C ALA A 69 -6.26 -6.49 9.26
N ALA A 70 -7.58 -6.66 9.35
CA ALA A 70 -8.32 -6.21 10.53
C ALA A 70 -7.80 -6.91 11.80
N PRO A 71 -7.80 -6.23 12.96
CA PRO A 71 -7.37 -6.85 14.21
C PRO A 71 -8.33 -7.97 14.64
N GLY A 72 -7.78 -9.03 15.23
CA GLY A 72 -8.57 -10.12 15.82
C GLY A 72 -9.12 -11.15 14.82
N LEU A 73 -8.74 -11.09 13.54
CA LEU A 73 -9.09 -12.14 12.58
C LEU A 73 -8.45 -13.48 12.99
N SER A 74 -9.24 -14.55 12.94
CA SER A 74 -8.79 -15.90 13.30
C SER A 74 -7.79 -16.50 12.30
N LYS A 75 -7.74 -15.96 11.08
CA LYS A 75 -6.81 -16.32 10.02
C LYS A 75 -6.40 -15.07 9.24
N LYS A 76 -5.16 -15.06 8.72
CA LYS A 76 -4.66 -13.98 7.86
C LYS A 76 -5.44 -13.96 6.54
N PRO A 77 -5.93 -12.79 6.08
CA PRO A 77 -6.40 -12.65 4.71
C PRO A 77 -5.25 -12.77 3.71
N MET A 78 -5.59 -13.12 2.48
CA MET A 78 -4.67 -13.50 1.42
C MET A 78 -4.66 -12.46 0.31
N LEU A 79 -3.48 -11.96 -0.04
CA LEU A 79 -3.22 -11.14 -1.21
C LEU A 79 -2.51 -11.97 -2.27
N LYS A 80 -3.24 -12.30 -3.33
CA LYS A 80 -2.69 -12.96 -4.52
C LYS A 80 -2.48 -11.93 -5.62
N LEU A 81 -1.30 -11.32 -5.66
CA LEU A 81 -0.97 -10.23 -6.59
C LEU A 81 0.53 -9.92 -6.66
N GLY A 82 0.93 -9.15 -7.67
CA GLY A 82 2.19 -8.39 -7.67
C GLY A 82 1.96 -6.91 -7.36
N ILE A 83 2.97 -6.23 -6.84
CA ILE A 83 2.95 -4.79 -6.54
C ILE A 83 3.96 -4.08 -7.43
N LEU A 84 3.51 -3.03 -8.12
CA LEU A 84 4.36 -2.09 -8.86
C LEU A 84 4.44 -0.78 -8.09
N LEU A 85 5.63 -0.46 -7.58
CA LEU A 85 5.91 0.83 -6.96
C LEU A 85 6.28 1.83 -8.05
N LYS A 86 5.48 2.88 -8.16
CA LYS A 86 5.71 4.08 -9.00
C LYS A 86 6.39 5.17 -8.18
N ASN A 87 6.75 6.27 -8.83
CA ASN A 87 7.38 7.40 -8.13
C ASN A 87 6.47 7.89 -6.99
N GLY A 88 7.02 8.06 -5.79
CA GLY A 88 6.25 8.34 -4.56
C GLY A 88 5.64 7.11 -3.87
N GLY A 89 5.74 5.93 -4.48
CA GLY A 89 5.22 4.68 -3.96
C GLY A 89 6.02 4.13 -2.79
N SER A 90 5.36 3.79 -1.69
CA SER A 90 5.91 3.01 -0.58
C SER A 90 4.79 2.21 0.05
N VAL A 91 5.10 0.99 0.51
CA VAL A 91 4.06 0.06 0.97
C VAL A 91 4.46 -0.62 2.26
N HIS A 92 3.48 -0.69 3.17
CA HIS A 92 3.53 -1.52 4.35
C HIS A 92 2.45 -2.58 4.25
N LEU A 93 2.84 -3.86 4.20
CA LEU A 93 1.95 -5.01 4.32
C LEU A 93 2.00 -5.51 5.77
N ASP A 94 0.84 -5.65 6.42
CA ASP A 94 0.78 -6.07 7.83
C ASP A 94 -0.30 -7.14 8.10
N GLY A 95 0.10 -8.29 8.65
CA GLY A 95 -0.85 -9.33 9.07
C GLY A 95 -1.45 -10.17 7.92
N LEU A 96 -0.80 -10.20 6.75
CA LEU A 96 -1.36 -10.79 5.52
C LEU A 96 -0.62 -12.07 5.10
N LYS A 97 -1.27 -12.94 4.32
CA LYS A 97 -0.57 -13.91 3.46
C LYS A 97 -0.38 -13.29 2.08
N PHE A 98 0.86 -13.13 1.63
CA PHE A 98 1.21 -12.47 0.37
C PHE A 98 1.92 -13.45 -0.57
N TYR A 99 1.32 -13.70 -1.73
CA TYR A 99 1.82 -14.67 -2.70
C TYR A 99 1.38 -14.35 -4.13
N TYR A 100 1.92 -15.09 -5.09
CA TYR A 100 1.48 -15.02 -6.49
C TYR A 100 0.86 -16.35 -6.94
N ASP A 101 1.52 -17.47 -6.64
CA ASP A 101 1.00 -18.81 -6.89
C ASP A 101 0.54 -19.46 -5.57
N ALA A 102 -0.62 -20.13 -5.61
CA ALA A 102 -1.09 -20.86 -4.44
C ALA A 102 -0.14 -22.03 -4.10
N ASP A 103 -0.10 -22.42 -2.83
CA ASP A 103 0.70 -23.58 -2.40
C ASP A 103 0.29 -24.83 -3.18
N GLY A 104 1.27 -25.54 -3.73
CA GLY A 104 1.04 -26.73 -4.54
C GLY A 104 0.60 -26.47 -6.00
N SER A 105 0.67 -25.22 -6.49
CA SER A 105 0.42 -24.93 -7.92
C SER A 105 1.35 -25.73 -8.82
N GLU A 106 0.81 -26.43 -9.84
CA GLU A 106 1.61 -27.20 -10.81
C GLU A 106 2.30 -26.29 -11.86
N THR A 107 1.76 -25.08 -12.05
CA THR A 107 2.34 -24.05 -12.91
C THR A 107 2.80 -22.88 -12.07
N HIS A 108 4.06 -22.49 -12.22
CA HIS A 108 4.66 -21.39 -11.46
C HIS A 108 4.85 -20.16 -12.33
N SER A 109 4.52 -19.00 -11.77
CA SER A 109 4.66 -17.68 -12.38
C SER A 109 6.11 -17.20 -12.31
N ASP A 110 6.99 -17.85 -13.06
CA ASP A 110 8.45 -17.64 -13.11
C ASP A 110 8.91 -16.29 -13.69
N SER A 111 7.97 -15.42 -14.07
CA SER A 111 8.21 -14.08 -14.62
C SER A 111 7.73 -12.96 -13.71
N LYS A 112 7.25 -13.30 -12.51
CA LYS A 112 6.63 -12.36 -11.57
C LYS A 112 7.55 -12.07 -10.39
N TYR A 113 7.33 -10.91 -9.79
CA TYR A 113 7.99 -10.47 -8.57
C TYR A 113 6.90 -10.03 -7.59
N GLY A 114 7.17 -10.15 -6.30
CA GLY A 114 6.23 -9.66 -5.28
C GLY A 114 6.07 -8.15 -5.35
N ILE A 115 7.17 -7.42 -5.21
CA ILE A 115 7.21 -5.96 -5.22
C ILE A 115 8.29 -5.53 -6.21
N GLN A 116 7.92 -4.73 -7.20
CA GLN A 116 8.82 -4.26 -8.24
C GLN A 116 8.74 -2.75 -8.38
N ALA A 117 9.88 -2.07 -8.40
CA ALA A 117 9.96 -0.67 -8.82
C ALA A 117 9.72 -0.57 -10.34
N VAL A 118 8.99 0.43 -10.81
CA VAL A 118 8.91 0.74 -12.25
C VAL A 118 10.02 1.73 -12.65
N THR A 119 10.23 1.89 -13.95
CA THR A 119 11.23 2.79 -14.51
C THR A 119 11.05 4.23 -14.01
N GLU A 120 12.16 4.93 -13.75
CA GLU A 120 12.21 6.33 -13.28
C GLU A 120 11.70 6.57 -11.85
N VAL A 121 11.56 5.52 -11.04
CA VAL A 121 11.32 5.69 -9.59
C VAL A 121 12.58 6.25 -8.94
N ALA A 122 12.55 7.53 -8.58
CA ALA A 122 13.72 8.25 -8.05
C ALA A 122 14.09 7.82 -6.62
N ALA A 123 13.10 7.48 -5.79
CA ALA A 123 13.28 6.95 -4.44
C ALA A 123 12.02 6.24 -3.94
N ILE A 124 12.21 5.12 -3.24
CA ILE A 124 11.18 4.44 -2.45
C ILE A 124 11.52 4.71 -0.99
N ASP A 125 10.62 5.30 -0.22
CA ASP A 125 10.90 5.60 1.19
C ASP A 125 10.99 4.31 2.01
N PHE A 126 9.98 3.45 1.87
CA PHE A 126 9.94 2.19 2.60
C PHE A 126 9.25 1.05 1.85
N ILE A 127 9.74 -0.16 2.12
CA ILE A 127 9.01 -1.41 1.91
C ILE A 127 9.00 -2.13 3.26
N ARG A 128 7.81 -2.30 3.83
CA ARG A 128 7.63 -2.97 5.13
C ARG A 128 6.71 -4.16 4.95
N ILE A 129 7.13 -5.31 5.47
CA ILE A 129 6.36 -6.55 5.50
C ILE A 129 6.44 -7.07 6.92
N THR A 130 5.37 -6.88 7.69
CA THR A 130 5.32 -7.25 9.10
C THR A 130 4.19 -8.23 9.37
N ASN A 131 4.39 -9.15 10.30
CA ASN A 131 3.38 -10.14 10.69
C ASN A 131 2.76 -10.88 9.49
N CYS A 132 3.48 -10.99 8.38
CA CYS A 132 3.00 -11.58 7.14
C CYS A 132 3.49 -13.02 6.97
N GLU A 133 2.77 -13.80 6.17
CA GLU A 133 3.30 -15.00 5.53
C GLU A 133 3.61 -14.64 4.08
N VAL A 134 4.82 -14.94 3.61
CA VAL A 134 5.25 -14.61 2.24
C VAL A 134 5.68 -15.90 1.55
N SER A 135 5.03 -16.26 0.45
CA SER A 135 5.34 -17.49 -0.29
C SER A 135 5.12 -17.32 -1.80
N ASN A 136 5.76 -18.18 -2.59
CA ASN A 136 5.44 -18.39 -4.02
C ASN A 136 5.28 -17.12 -4.87
N LEU A 137 6.24 -16.18 -4.77
CA LEU A 137 6.22 -14.89 -5.51
C LEU A 137 6.91 -14.94 -6.87
N GLY A 138 7.17 -16.11 -7.43
CA GLY A 138 7.90 -16.28 -8.68
C GLY A 138 9.40 -16.06 -8.51
N ARG A 139 9.96 -15.03 -9.18
CA ARG A 139 11.41 -14.77 -9.27
C ARG A 139 12.05 -14.18 -8.03
N GLY A 140 11.28 -13.46 -7.22
CA GLY A 140 11.82 -12.79 -6.05
C GLY A 140 10.81 -11.87 -5.37
N LEU A 141 11.09 -11.55 -4.11
CA LEU A 141 10.23 -10.70 -3.30
C LEU A 141 10.32 -9.23 -3.70
N ILE A 142 11.54 -8.69 -3.88
CA ILE A 142 11.77 -7.28 -4.22
C ILE A 142 12.63 -7.19 -5.47
N ARG A 143 12.25 -6.33 -6.41
CA ARG A 143 12.95 -6.12 -7.67
C ARG A 143 13.08 -4.64 -8.01
N ALA A 144 14.31 -4.20 -8.30
CA ALA A 144 14.59 -2.90 -8.91
C ALA A 144 13.95 -2.76 -10.30
N ASP A 145 13.95 -1.56 -10.88
CA ASP A 145 13.28 -1.36 -12.17
C ASP A 145 13.87 -2.22 -13.30
N ASN A 146 13.03 -2.55 -14.29
CA ASN A 146 13.39 -3.49 -15.36
C ASN A 146 14.21 -2.86 -16.51
N THR A 147 14.46 -1.55 -16.45
CA THR A 147 15.14 -0.79 -17.50
C THR A 147 16.57 -0.45 -17.08
N THR A 148 16.74 0.19 -15.93
CA THR A 148 18.05 0.58 -15.36
C THR A 148 18.63 -0.50 -14.46
N ASN A 149 17.79 -1.41 -13.95
CA ASN A 149 18.15 -2.40 -12.92
C ASN A 149 18.57 -1.79 -11.58
N ILE A 150 18.17 -0.55 -11.32
CA ILE A 150 18.53 0.19 -10.11
C ILE A 150 17.25 0.69 -9.43
N ALA A 151 17.24 0.65 -8.10
CA ALA A 151 16.25 1.31 -7.26
C ALA A 151 16.90 1.59 -5.91
N THR A 152 16.62 2.75 -5.31
CA THR A 152 17.04 3.07 -3.94
C THR A 152 15.84 2.98 -3.03
N ILE A 153 15.98 2.22 -1.94
CA ILE A 153 14.96 2.08 -0.90
C ILE A 153 15.54 2.62 0.40
N GLY A 154 14.86 3.57 1.03
CA GLY A 154 15.30 4.17 2.30
C GLY A 154 15.27 3.19 3.46
N GLU A 155 14.18 2.43 3.57
CA GLU A 155 13.99 1.41 4.60
C GLU A 155 13.40 0.11 4.02
N VAL A 156 14.00 -1.02 4.37
CA VAL A 156 13.42 -2.34 4.12
C VAL A 156 13.26 -3.05 5.46
N THR A 157 12.02 -3.37 5.80
CA THR A 157 11.67 -4.10 7.03
C THR A 157 10.94 -5.38 6.66
N ILE A 158 11.48 -6.52 7.11
CA ILE A 158 10.82 -7.84 7.06
C ILE A 158 10.83 -8.38 8.47
N ASP A 159 9.69 -8.34 9.14
CA ASP A 159 9.54 -8.72 10.55
C ASP A 159 8.30 -9.61 10.72
N ASN A 160 8.50 -10.91 10.55
CA ASN A 160 7.45 -11.91 10.57
C ASN A 160 7.73 -12.88 11.73
N VAL A 161 7.44 -12.44 12.95
CA VAL A 161 7.53 -13.25 14.18
C VAL A 161 6.28 -14.09 14.37
#